data_AF-A0A8H9CA03-F1
#
_entry.id   AF-A0A8H9CA03-F1
#
_cell.length_a   1.000
_cell.length_b   1.000
_cell.length_c   1.000
_cell.angle_alpha   90.00
_cell.angle_beta   90.00
_cell.angle_gamma   90.00
#
_symmetry.space_group_name_H-M   'P 1'
#
loop_
_entity.id
_entity.type
_entity.pdbx_description
1 polymer ?
#
loop_
_entity_poly.entity_id
_entity_poly.type
_entity_poly.pdbx_seq_one_letter_code
_entity_poly.pdbx_strand_id
1 'polypeptide(L)'
;MIGRVTLLSSALILAIVGSAEAQKLALPVGVWGHDGPKGPDCKKPFLKIEKKRIIQRFDEGEGRCVVKSLKPRGKYIAVKTKCDWDKGVPMQLREGADEADVDAFSIKIINKTKILFNNTDFGLCLHNAGSDR
;
A
#
# COMPACT_ATOMS: atom_id res chain seq x y z
N MET A 1 -37.07 47.91 47.34
CA MET A 1 -37.16 47.06 46.12
C MET A 1 -35.84 46.29 46.05
N ILE A 2 -35.78 44.99 46.35
CA ILE A 2 -36.18 43.84 45.50
C ILE A 2 -35.55 44.00 44.11
N GLY A 3 -34.63 43.16 43.63
CA GLY A 3 -34.12 41.89 44.15
C GLY A 3 -32.83 41.48 43.44
N ARG A 4 -32.08 40.58 44.09
CA ARG A 4 -30.90 39.92 43.55
C ARG A 4 -31.32 38.91 42.47
N VAL A 5 -30.66 38.91 41.32
CA VAL A 5 -30.71 37.77 40.38
C VAL A 5 -29.28 37.43 39.98
N THR A 6 -28.72 36.46 40.68
CA THR A 6 -27.48 35.76 40.31
C THR A 6 -27.82 34.69 39.27
N LEU A 7 -27.45 34.92 38.01
CA LEU A 7 -27.52 33.89 36.96
C LEU A 7 -26.26 33.02 37.04
N LEU A 8 -26.39 31.84 37.65
CA LEU A 8 -25.41 30.75 37.51
C LEU A 8 -25.61 30.10 36.13
N SER A 9 -24.71 30.35 35.19
CA SER A 9 -24.63 29.58 33.94
C SER A 9 -23.60 28.45 34.09
N SER A 10 -24.08 27.28 34.50
CA SER A 10 -23.35 26.01 34.41
C SER A 10 -23.45 25.47 32.99
N ALA A 11 -22.58 25.92 32.07
CA ALA A 11 -22.46 25.30 30.76
C ALA A 11 -21.57 24.04 30.88
N LEU A 12 -22.23 22.90 31.00
CA LEU A 12 -21.65 21.56 30.94
C LEU A 12 -21.02 21.37 29.54
N ILE A 13 -19.69 21.50 29.43
CA ILE A 13 -18.98 21.21 28.18
C ILE A 13 -18.95 19.70 28.02
N LEU A 14 -19.82 19.19 27.15
CA LEU A 14 -19.89 17.81 26.73
C LEU A 14 -18.53 17.37 26.18
N ALA A 15 -17.97 16.33 26.80
CA ALA A 15 -16.78 15.65 26.34
C ALA A 15 -16.99 15.18 24.90
N ILE A 16 -16.18 15.70 23.99
CA ILE A 16 -16.09 15.22 22.61
C ILE A 16 -15.42 13.84 22.71
N VAL A 17 -16.21 12.78 22.61
CA VAL A 17 -15.70 11.43 22.39
C VAL A 17 -15.20 11.39 20.95
N GLY A 18 -13.90 11.64 20.77
CA GLY A 18 -13.24 11.42 19.49
C GLY A 18 -13.23 9.94 19.18
N SER A 19 -14.16 9.48 18.34
CA SER A 19 -14.12 8.16 17.73
C SER A 19 -12.86 8.05 16.88
N ALA A 20 -11.82 7.41 17.41
CA ALA A 20 -10.69 6.96 16.61
C ALA A 20 -11.18 5.81 15.71
N GLU A 21 -11.65 6.15 14.50
CA GLU A 21 -11.86 5.15 13.46
C GLU A 21 -10.51 4.47 13.17
N ALA A 22 -10.41 3.20 13.53
CA ALA A 22 -9.30 2.36 13.14
C ALA A 22 -9.30 2.25 11.61
N GLN A 23 -8.49 3.08 10.94
CA GLN A 23 -8.30 3.01 9.50
C GLN A 23 -7.87 1.59 9.14
N LYS A 24 -8.75 0.87 8.43
CA LYS A 24 -8.50 -0.50 8.01
C LYS A 24 -7.28 -0.52 7.11
N LEU A 25 -6.19 -1.14 7.57
CA LEU A 25 -4.96 -1.30 6.82
C LEU A 25 -5.27 -1.96 5.47
N ALA A 26 -5.00 -1.25 4.38
CA ALA A 26 -5.33 -1.68 3.03
C ALA A 26 -4.12 -1.48 2.10
N LEU A 27 -3.99 -2.40 1.14
CA LEU A 27 -2.99 -2.30 0.09
C LEU A 27 -3.40 -1.26 -0.97
N PRO A 28 -2.44 -0.53 -1.56
CA PRO A 28 -2.70 0.42 -2.64
C PRO A 28 -2.96 -0.35 -3.94
N VAL A 29 -4.23 -0.72 -4.17
CA VAL A 29 -4.63 -1.49 -5.36
C VAL A 29 -4.38 -0.68 -6.63
N GLY A 30 -3.75 -1.31 -7.62
CA GLY A 30 -3.41 -0.66 -8.89
C GLY A 30 -2.35 -1.41 -9.68
N VAL A 31 -2.05 -0.87 -10.86
CA VAL A 31 -0.87 -1.20 -11.65
C VAL A 31 0.15 -0.10 -11.42
N TRP A 32 1.37 -0.48 -11.06
CA TRP A 32 2.43 0.38 -10.58
C TRP A 32 3.66 0.14 -11.43
N GLY A 33 4.11 1.20 -12.10
CA GLY A 33 5.32 1.21 -12.91
C GLY A 33 6.48 1.86 -12.16
N HIS A 34 7.71 1.51 -12.52
CA HIS A 34 8.89 2.17 -11.96
C HIS A 34 8.79 3.68 -12.21
N ASP A 35 8.91 4.49 -11.15
CA ASP A 35 8.80 5.94 -11.29
C ASP A 35 10.07 6.51 -11.92
N GLY A 36 9.92 7.42 -12.88
CA GLY A 36 11.03 7.97 -13.65
C GLY A 36 10.84 9.44 -14.01
N PRO A 37 11.82 10.06 -14.70
CA PRO A 37 11.81 11.49 -15.02
C PRO A 37 10.61 11.93 -15.88
N LYS A 38 9.98 10.99 -16.60
CA LYS A 38 8.83 11.22 -17.48
C LYS A 38 7.52 10.69 -16.88
N GLY A 39 7.51 10.34 -15.60
CA GLY A 39 6.41 9.62 -14.95
C GLY A 39 6.66 8.10 -14.88
N PRO A 40 5.64 7.31 -14.45
CA PRO A 40 5.80 5.87 -14.28
C PRO A 40 5.95 5.13 -15.61
N ASP A 41 6.93 4.23 -15.68
CA ASP A 41 7.06 3.28 -16.79
C ASP A 41 6.12 2.09 -16.55
N CYS A 42 5.02 2.08 -17.28
CA CYS A 42 3.97 1.07 -17.18
C CYS A 42 4.20 -0.15 -18.08
N LYS A 43 5.38 -0.25 -18.72
CA LYS A 43 5.82 -1.46 -19.40
C LYS A 43 6.39 -2.43 -18.39
N LYS A 44 6.58 -3.68 -18.82
CA LYS A 44 7.33 -4.64 -18.01
C LYS A 44 8.78 -4.11 -17.84
N PRO A 45 9.38 -4.28 -16.65
CA PRO A 45 8.81 -4.87 -15.44
C PRO A 45 7.88 -3.90 -14.68
N PHE A 46 6.72 -4.42 -14.22
CA PHE A 46 5.75 -3.65 -13.43
C PHE A 46 5.13 -4.48 -12.30
N LEU A 47 4.57 -3.78 -11.32
CA LEU A 47 3.91 -4.34 -10.15
C LEU A 47 2.39 -4.18 -10.25
N LYS A 48 1.63 -5.26 -10.12
CA LYS A 48 0.17 -5.21 -9.98
C LYS A 48 -0.22 -5.61 -8.57
N ILE A 49 -0.75 -4.66 -7.82
CA ILE A 49 -1.24 -4.87 -6.45
C ILE A 49 -2.75 -5.05 -6.51
N GLU A 50 -3.22 -6.17 -5.99
CA GLU A 50 -4.63 -6.46 -5.81
C GLU A 50 -4.96 -6.66 -4.32
N LYS A 51 -6.25 -6.77 -3.98
CA LYS A 51 -6.70 -6.85 -2.57
C LYS A 51 -6.06 -8.00 -1.77
N LYS A 52 -5.74 -9.13 -2.42
CA LYS A 52 -5.24 -10.36 -1.78
C LYS A 52 -3.98 -10.93 -2.40
N ARG A 53 -3.41 -10.28 -3.41
CA ARG A 53 -2.22 -10.74 -4.11
C ARG A 53 -1.42 -9.58 -4.69
N ILE A 54 -0.13 -9.81 -4.85
CA ILE A 54 0.81 -8.93 -5.52
C ILE A 54 1.39 -9.73 -6.68
N ILE A 55 1.39 -9.14 -7.86
CA ILE A 55 1.94 -9.76 -9.07
C ILE A 55 3.11 -8.90 -9.54
N GLN A 56 4.28 -9.49 -9.65
CA GLN A 56 5.44 -8.86 -10.27
C GLN A 56 5.56 -9.44 -11.68
N ARG A 57 5.44 -8.59 -12.70
CA ARG A 57 5.54 -9.01 -14.11
C ARG A 57 6.88 -8.60 -14.68
N PHE A 58 7.56 -9.55 -15.29
CA PHE A 58 8.84 -9.40 -15.99
C PHE A 58 8.66 -9.84 -17.44
N ASP A 59 9.69 -9.64 -18.26
CA ASP A 59 9.70 -10.16 -19.63
C ASP A 59 9.82 -11.69 -19.63
N GLU A 60 10.53 -12.24 -18.64
CA GLU A 60 10.83 -13.67 -18.47
C GLU A 60 9.69 -14.47 -17.79
N GLY A 61 8.65 -13.79 -17.29
CA GLY A 61 7.51 -14.43 -16.63
C GLY A 61 6.86 -13.57 -15.55
N GLU A 62 6.13 -14.18 -14.62
CA GLU A 62 5.56 -13.48 -13.47
C GLU A 62 5.80 -14.18 -12.12
N GLY A 63 5.89 -13.37 -11.07
CA GLY A 63 5.80 -13.79 -9.68
C GLY A 63 4.42 -13.49 -9.13
N ARG A 64 3.71 -14.52 -8.66
CA ARG A 64 2.35 -14.45 -8.12
C ARG A 64 2.37 -14.65 -6.61
N CYS A 65 2.29 -13.55 -5.87
CA CYS A 65 2.44 -13.55 -4.42
C CYS A 65 1.11 -13.38 -3.70
N VAL A 66 0.63 -14.44 -3.05
CA VAL A 66 -0.62 -14.40 -2.27
C VAL A 66 -0.35 -13.77 -0.91
N VAL A 67 -1.11 -12.72 -0.58
CA VAL A 67 -1.00 -12.02 0.70
C VAL A 67 -1.56 -12.91 1.82
N LYS A 68 -0.73 -13.15 2.84
CA LYS A 68 -1.08 -13.92 4.04
C LYS A 68 -1.49 -13.02 5.19
N SER A 69 -0.79 -11.91 5.39
CA SER A 69 -1.13 -10.93 6.40
C SER A 69 -0.54 -9.55 6.11
N LEU A 70 -1.19 -8.53 6.66
CA LEU A 70 -0.74 -7.15 6.65
C LEU A 70 -0.46 -6.72 8.08
N LYS A 71 0.68 -6.08 8.32
CA LYS A 71 1.01 -5.49 9.62
C LYS A 71 1.50 -4.05 9.42
N PRO A 72 1.04 -3.09 10.24
CA PRO A 72 1.64 -1.77 10.24
C PRO A 72 3.08 -1.86 10.78
N ARG A 73 4.01 -1.16 10.15
CA ARG A 73 5.43 -1.05 10.55
C ARG A 73 5.89 0.39 10.38
N GLY A 74 5.57 1.23 11.36
CA GLY A 74 5.83 2.67 11.29
C GLY A 74 5.09 3.29 10.10
N LYS A 75 5.84 3.88 9.15
CA LYS A 75 5.29 4.46 7.90
C LYS A 75 5.05 3.42 6.79
N TYR A 76 5.39 2.16 7.03
CA TYR A 76 5.30 1.07 6.07
C TYR A 76 4.19 0.09 6.44
N ILE A 77 3.72 -0.64 5.44
CA ILE A 77 2.90 -1.83 5.53
C ILE A 77 3.84 -3.01 5.28
N ALA A 78 4.03 -3.85 6.29
CA ALA A 78 4.69 -5.14 6.11
C ALA A 78 3.67 -6.14 5.56
N VAL A 79 3.98 -6.71 4.39
CA VAL A 79 3.12 -7.64 3.66
C VAL A 79 3.78 -9.00 3.67
N LYS A 80 3.24 -9.92 4.47
CA LYS A 80 3.69 -11.31 4.44
C LYS A 80 3.01 -12.01 3.27
N THR A 81 3.78 -12.65 2.39
CA THR A 81 3.25 -13.34 1.23
C THR A 81 3.73 -14.78 1.11
N LYS A 82 3.16 -15.51 0.16
CA LYS A 82 3.71 -16.75 -0.38
C LYS A 82 3.73 -16.57 -1.90
N CYS A 83 4.91 -16.57 -2.50
CA CYS A 83 5.06 -16.39 -3.95
C CYS A 83 5.17 -17.71 -4.68
N ASP A 84 4.53 -17.75 -5.84
CA ASP A 84 4.74 -18.75 -6.89
C ASP A 84 5.40 -18.04 -8.07
N TRP A 85 6.55 -18.53 -8.51
CA TRP A 85 7.38 -17.89 -9.51
C TRP A 85 7.45 -18.76 -10.75
N ASP A 86 7.19 -18.17 -11.92
CA ASP A 86 7.40 -18.87 -13.18
C ASP A 86 8.88 -19.29 -13.32
N LYS A 87 9.12 -20.47 -13.92
CA LYS A 87 10.48 -21.05 -14.06
C LYS A 87 11.48 -20.12 -14.74
N GLY A 88 11.01 -19.23 -15.60
CA GLY A 88 11.83 -18.26 -16.32
C GLY A 88 12.29 -17.08 -15.48
N VAL A 89 11.69 -16.83 -14.31
CA VAL A 89 12.01 -15.63 -13.52
C VAL A 89 13.23 -15.89 -12.61
N PRO A 90 14.40 -15.30 -12.90
CA PRO A 90 15.60 -15.47 -12.11
C PRO A 90 15.44 -14.81 -10.74
N MET A 91 16.10 -15.36 -9.71
CA MET A 91 15.99 -14.87 -8.32
C MET A 91 16.37 -13.39 -8.17
N GLN A 92 17.30 -12.92 -8.99
CA GLN A 92 17.82 -11.55 -8.97
C GLN A 92 16.77 -10.50 -9.38
N LEU A 93 15.77 -10.90 -10.19
CA LEU A 93 14.68 -10.02 -10.60
C LEU A 93 13.52 -10.00 -9.58
N ARG A 94 13.51 -10.94 -8.63
CA ARG A 94 12.44 -11.08 -7.65
C ARG A 94 12.57 -9.98 -6.60
N GLU A 95 11.76 -8.93 -6.69
CA GLU A 95 11.77 -7.87 -5.70
C GLU A 95 11.22 -8.43 -4.38
N GLY A 96 12.07 -8.63 -3.36
CA GLY A 96 11.63 -8.94 -1.99
C GLY A 96 12.08 -10.25 -1.35
N ALA A 97 13.20 -10.82 -1.77
CA ALA A 97 13.91 -11.82 -0.97
C ALA A 97 14.84 -11.14 0.06
N ASP A 98 14.30 -10.32 0.96
CA ASP A 98 15.12 -9.68 2.01
C ASP A 98 15.44 -10.63 3.18
N GLU A 99 14.71 -11.73 3.37
CA GLU A 99 15.05 -12.77 4.34
C GLU A 99 14.71 -14.18 3.83
N ALA A 100 15.61 -15.13 4.12
CA ALA A 100 15.74 -16.42 3.47
C ALA A 100 14.53 -17.39 3.58
N ASP A 101 13.50 -17.10 4.38
CA ASP A 101 12.43 -18.07 4.66
C ASP A 101 10.99 -17.53 4.53
N VAL A 102 10.78 -16.27 4.13
CA VAL A 102 9.44 -15.73 3.88
C VAL A 102 9.48 -14.59 2.87
N ASP A 103 8.77 -14.72 1.74
CA ASP A 103 8.55 -13.60 0.81
C ASP A 103 7.79 -12.47 1.53
N ALA A 104 8.51 -11.46 2.01
CA ALA A 104 7.99 -10.35 2.76
C ALA A 104 8.27 -9.05 2.02
N PHE A 105 7.22 -8.28 1.75
CA PHE A 105 7.35 -6.98 1.10
C PHE A 105 7.10 -5.85 2.09
N SER A 106 7.72 -4.71 1.83
CA SER A 106 7.46 -3.46 2.51
C SER A 106 6.84 -2.47 1.53
N ILE A 107 5.71 -1.88 1.91
CA ILE A 107 5.01 -0.90 1.08
C ILE A 107 4.78 0.36 1.89
N LYS A 108 5.27 1.50 1.41
CA LYS A 108 4.92 2.82 1.97
C LYS A 108 4.10 3.58 0.94
N ILE A 109 2.89 3.98 1.34
CA ILE A 109 2.04 4.83 0.51
C ILE A 109 2.52 6.27 0.68
N ILE A 110 3.08 6.85 -0.36
CA ILE A 110 3.56 8.24 -0.34
C ILE A 110 2.38 9.19 -0.59
N ASN A 111 1.60 8.90 -1.62
CA ASN A 111 0.33 9.58 -1.93
C ASN A 111 -0.55 8.65 -2.80
N LYS A 112 -1.67 9.16 -3.34
CA LYS A 112 -2.62 8.38 -4.14
C LYS A 112 -2.02 7.78 -5.43
N THR A 113 -0.93 8.33 -5.94
CA THR A 113 -0.32 7.95 -7.23
C THR A 113 1.14 7.53 -7.10
N LYS A 114 1.70 7.46 -5.88
CA LYS A 114 3.10 7.06 -5.64
C LYS A 114 3.21 6.17 -4.41
N ILE A 115 3.98 5.10 -4.56
CA ILE A 115 4.34 4.17 -3.48
C ILE A 115 5.84 3.88 -3.50
N LEU A 116 6.35 3.46 -2.35
CA LEU A 116 7.67 2.86 -2.23
C LEU A 116 7.47 1.38 -1.93
N PHE A 117 7.88 0.50 -2.85
CA PHE A 117 7.80 -0.95 -2.72
C PHE A 117 9.22 -1.50 -2.57
N ASN A 118 9.54 -2.11 -1.42
CA ASN A 118 10.89 -2.61 -1.11
C ASN A 118 12.02 -1.61 -1.38
N ASN A 119 11.79 -0.35 -0.99
CA ASN A 119 12.70 0.77 -1.21
C ASN A 119 12.90 1.20 -2.68
N THR A 120 12.08 0.70 -3.60
CA THR A 120 12.00 1.16 -4.99
C THR A 120 10.76 2.03 -5.19
N ASP A 121 10.92 3.16 -5.87
CA ASP A 121 9.83 4.10 -6.15
C ASP A 121 8.98 3.62 -7.34
N PHE A 122 7.66 3.61 -7.12
CA PHE A 122 6.68 3.28 -8.15
C PHE A 122 5.60 4.35 -8.26
N GLY A 123 5.22 4.67 -9.50
CA GLY A 123 4.09 5.53 -9.81
C GLY A 123 2.89 4.73 -10.33
N LEU A 124 1.68 5.22 -10.05
CA LEU A 124 0.44 4.60 -10.49
C LEU A 124 0.25 4.78 -12.00
N CYS A 125 0.03 3.67 -12.70
CA CYS A 125 -0.29 3.65 -14.12
C CYS A 125 -1.76 4.02 -14.35
N LEU A 126 -2.00 5.30 -14.67
CA LEU A 126 -3.35 5.88 -14.73
C LEU A 126 -4.18 5.48 -15.95
N HIS A 127 -3.57 4.95 -17.03
CA HIS A 127 -4.28 4.31 -18.12
C HIS A 127 -3.35 3.30 -18.80
N ASN A 128 -3.66 2.01 -18.60
CA ASN A 128 -3.29 0.81 -19.40
C ASN A 128 -3.26 -0.44 -18.50
N ALA A 129 -4.34 -0.70 -17.76
CA ALA A 129 -4.64 -2.03 -17.23
C ALA A 129 -5.41 -2.88 -18.27
N GLY A 130 -5.04 -2.73 -19.55
CA GLY A 130 -5.78 -3.29 -20.67
C GLY A 130 -5.04 -3.09 -21.99
N SER A 131 -4.00 -3.89 -22.22
CA SER A 131 -3.65 -4.30 -23.57
C SER A 131 -3.47 -5.81 -23.55
N ASP A 132 -4.54 -6.51 -23.18
CA ASP A 132 -4.86 -7.81 -23.78
C ASP A 132 -5.16 -7.53 -25.26
N ARG A 133 -4.19 -7.86 -26.11
CA ARG A 133 -4.41 -8.34 -27.47
C ARG A 133 -3.42 -9.45 -27.74
#